data_AF-A0A8J7FDM4-F1
#
_entry.id   AF-A0A8J7FDM4-F1
#
_cell.length_a   1.000
_cell.length_b   1.000
_cell.length_c   1.000
_cell.angle_alpha   90.00
_cell.angle_beta   90.00
_cell.angle_gamma   90.00
#
_symmetry.space_group_name_H-M   'P 1'
#
loop_
_entity.id
_entity.type
_entity.pdbx_description
1 polymer ?
#
loop_
_entity_poly.entity_id
_entity_poly.type
_entity_poly.pdbx_seq_one_letter_code
_entity_poly.pdbx_strand_id
1 'polypeptide(L)' 'MKSYLFATENERGGVILCDIDTLEEAVEYLQQRFDGVVRVEQGRSYWCIKEGFAELPPAQDATNAPPTGTTP' A
#
# COMPACT_ATOMS: atom_id res chain seq x y z
N MET A 1 7.50 -10.90 12.63
CA MET A 1 8.23 -9.94 11.76
C MET A 1 7.55 -9.77 10.41
N LYS A 2 7.16 -8.52 10.09
CA LYS A 2 6.47 -8.14 8.85
C LYS A 2 7.26 -7.05 8.11
N SER A 3 7.11 -7.00 6.79
CA SER A 3 7.67 -5.95 5.95
C SER A 3 6.59 -4.91 5.64
N TYR A 4 6.93 -3.64 5.85
CA TYR A 4 6.09 -2.51 5.50
C TYR A 4 6.81 -1.64 4.48
N LEU A 5 6.11 -1.28 3.42
CA LEU A 5 6.55 -0.23 2.49
C LEU A 5 6.02 1.10 3.03
N PHE A 6 6.82 2.16 3.01
CA PHE A 6 6.32 3.50 3.34
C PHE A 6 6.84 4.52 2.35
N ALA A 7 6.07 5.58 2.13
CA ALA A 7 6.43 6.71 1.29
C ALA A 7 6.32 8.01 2.08
N THR A 8 7.22 8.94 1.78
CA THR A 8 7.21 10.30 2.34
C THR A 8 6.87 11.34 1.28
N GLU A 9 6.51 12.55 1.69
CA GLU A 9 6.19 13.68 0.79
C GLU A 9 7.30 14.02 -0.21
N ASN A 10 8.56 13.75 0.17
CA ASN A 10 9.73 14.02 -0.68
C ASN A 10 10.11 12.85 -1.60
N GLU A 11 9.19 11.91 -1.85
CA GLU A 11 9.41 10.68 -2.63
C GLU A 11 10.51 9.77 -2.05
N ARG A 12 10.98 10.06 -0.83
CA ARG A 12 11.93 9.23 -0.08
C ARG A 12 11.17 8.17 0.69
N GLY A 13 10.67 7.18 -0.05
CA GLY A 13 10.08 5.97 0.52
C GLY A 13 11.10 4.85 0.74
N GLY A 14 10.73 3.84 1.53
CA GLY A 14 11.57 2.68 1.81
C GLY A 14 10.79 1.46 2.28
N VAL A 15 11.49 0.33 2.41
CA VAL A 15 11.01 -0.86 3.10
C VAL A 15 11.60 -0.90 4.50
N ILE A 16 10.76 -1.21 5.49
CA ILE A 16 11.21 -1.55 6.83
C ILE A 16 10.74 -2.95 7.21
N LEU A 17 11.60 -3.68 7.91
CA LEU A 17 11.26 -4.93 8.58
C LEU A 17 11.10 -4.64 10.07
N CYS A 18 9.90 -4.89 10.60
CA CYS A 18 9.62 -4.67 12.02
C CYS A 18 8.78 -5.81 12.60
N ASP A 19 8.81 -5.95 13.92
CA ASP A 19 8.01 -6.94 14.65
C ASP A 19 6.70 -6.33 15.15
N ILE A 20 6.01 -5.64 14.24
CA ILE A 20 4.70 -5.05 14.48
C ILE A 20 3.67 -5.93 13.77
N ASP A 21 2.57 -6.22 14.44
CA ASP A 21 1.53 -7.13 13.94
C ASP A 21 0.43 -6.41 13.15
N THR A 22 0.14 -5.15 13.48
CA THR A 22 -0.94 -4.39 12.85
C THR A 22 -0.41 -3.31 11.90
N LEU A 23 -1.21 -2.92 10.90
CA LEU A 23 -0.85 -1.80 10.03
C LEU A 23 -0.95 -0.47 10.79
N GLU A 24 -1.89 -0.35 11.72
CA GLU A 24 -2.12 0.83 12.56
C GLU A 24 -0.90 1.18 13.40
N GLU A 25 -0.37 0.21 14.16
CA GLU A 25 0.85 0.43 14.94
C GLU A 25 2.06 0.73 14.06
N ALA A 26 2.15 0.10 12.87
CA ALA A 26 3.24 0.35 11.95
C ALA A 26 3.20 1.78 11.39
N VAL A 27 2.00 2.30 11.11
CA VAL A 27 1.76 3.67 10.67
C VAL A 27 2.15 4.67 11.75
N GLU A 28 1.74 4.46 13.00
CA GLU A 28 2.14 5.32 14.12
C GLU A 28 3.65 5.31 14.32
N TYR A 29 4.25 4.12 14.31
CA TYR A 29 5.69 3.95 14.44
C TYR A 29 6.47 4.66 13.33
N LEU A 30 6.02 4.52 12.08
CA LEU A 30 6.67 5.13 10.92
C LEU A 30 6.54 6.65 10.94
N GLN A 31 5.37 7.20 11.31
CA GLN A 31 5.17 8.65 11.44
C GLN A 31 6.01 9.26 12.57
N GLN A 32 6.24 8.53 13.67
CA GLN A 32 7.13 8.99 14.74
C GLN A 32 8.61 8.94 14.34
N ARG A 33 8.99 7.99 13.48
CA ARG A 33 10.38 7.74 13.09
C ARG A 33 10.83 8.53 11.87
N PHE A 34 9.93 8.77 10.92
CA PHE A 34 10.21 9.45 9.67
C PHE A 34 9.27 10.64 9.50
N ASP A 35 9.85 11.80 9.22
CA ASP A 35 9.07 13.01 8.98
C ASP A 35 8.43 12.95 7.58
N GLY A 36 7.17 13.38 7.50
CA GLY A 36 6.43 13.46 6.23
C GLY A 36 5.98 12.10 5.68
N VAL A 37 5.79 11.05 6.49
CA VAL A 37 5.18 9.79 6.01
C VAL A 37 3.74 10.05 5.57
N VAL A 38 3.46 9.74 4.30
CA VAL A 38 2.12 9.94 3.70
C VAL A 38 1.41 8.66 3.36
N ARG A 39 2.16 7.56 3.23
CA ARG A 39 1.61 6.25 2.85
C ARG A 39 2.39 5.13 3.51
N VAL A 40 1.68 4.10 3.98
CA VAL A 40 2.25 2.85 4.49
C VAL A 40 1.48 1.68 3.88
N GLU A 41 2.16 0.66 3.39
CA GLU A 41 1.57 -0.47 2.68
C GLU A 41 2.09 -1.79 3.22
N GLN A 42 1.18 -2.75 3.39
CA GLN A 42 1.46 -4.10 3.82
C GLN A 42 0.66 -5.09 2.96
N GLY A 43 1.31 -5.56 1.89
CA GLY A 43 0.66 -6.47 0.93
C GLY A 43 -0.50 -5.79 0.21
N ARG A 44 -1.73 -6.08 0.65
CA ARG A 44 -2.97 -5.53 0.08
C ARG A 44 -3.54 -4.39 0.91
N SER A 45 -3.25 -4.36 2.21
CA SER A 45 -3.73 -3.31 3.09
C SER A 45 -2.78 -2.12 3.02
N TYR A 46 -3.33 -0.91 2.97
CA TYR A 46 -2.55 0.31 2.96
C TYR A 46 -3.21 1.38 3.82
N TRP A 47 -2.40 2.34 4.24
CA TRP A 47 -2.82 3.55 4.90
C TRP A 47 -2.27 4.75 4.13
N CYS A 48 -3.09 5.78 3.95
CA CYS A 48 -2.69 7.05 3.36
C CYS A 48 -3.24 8.21 4.18
N ILE A 49 -2.49 9.31 4.27
CA ILE A 49 -2.94 10.51 5.00
C ILE A 49 -4.27 11.10 4.47
N LYS A 50 -4.56 10.90 3.16
CA LYS A 50 -5.80 11.41 2.53
C LYS A 50 -7.00 10.49 2.68
N GLU A 51 -6.79 9.18 2.70
CA GLU A 51 -7.86 8.17 2.61
C GLU A 51 -8.04 7.37 3.91
N GLY A 52 -7.07 7.40 4.81
CA GLY A 52 -7.02 6.53 5.98
C GLY A 52 -6.62 5.10 5.61
N PHE A 53 -7.10 4.13 6.39
CA PHE A 53 -6.86 2.70 6.16
C PHE A 53 -7.80 2.15 5.09
N ALA A 54 -7.22 1.50 4.08
CA ALA A 54 -7.94 0.89 2.98
C ALA A 54 -7.25 -0.40 2.53
N GLU A 55 -7.93 -1.17 1.68
CA GLU A 55 -7.38 -2.37 1.06
C GLU A 55 -7.41 -2.21 -0.45
N LEU A 56 -6.31 -2.56 -1.11
CA LEU A 56 -6.25 -2.60 -2.56
C LEU A 56 -7.30 -3.59 -3.06
N PRO A 57 -8.11 -3.20 -4.06
CA PRO A 57 -9.07 -4.11 -4.65
C PRO A 57 -8.33 -5.36 -5.13
N PRO A 58 -8.91 -6.56 -4.96
CA PRO A 58 -8.31 -7.77 -5.53
C PRO A 58 -8.08 -7.50 -7.02
N ALA A 59 -6.90 -7.90 -7.51
CA ALA A 59 -6.59 -7.82 -8.94
C ALA A 59 -7.72 -8.54 -9.67
N GLN A 60 -8.60 -7.77 -10.31
CA GLN A 60 -9.65 -8.32 -11.15
C GLN A 60 -8.88 -9.00 -12.27
N ASP A 61 -8.90 -10.33 -12.31
CA ASP A 61 -8.33 -11.12 -13.38
C ASP A 61 -8.66 -10.45 -14.71
N ALA A 62 -7.64 -9.96 -15.41
CA ALA A 62 -7.75 -9.37 -16.75
C ALA A 62 -8.08 -10.45 -17.82
N THR A 63 -8.94 -11.42 -17.48
CA THR A 63 -9.26 -12.61 -18.28
C THR A 63 -10.70 -12.62 -18.80
N ASN A 64 -11.46 -11.54 -18.64
CA ASN A 64 -12.78 -11.39 -19.27
C ASN A 64 -12.86 -10.12 -20.13
N ALA A 65 -11.87 -9.92 -21.01
CA ALA A 65 -12.14 -9.19 -22.24
C ALA A 65 -12.74 -10.18 -23.25
N PRO A 66 -14.01 -10.06 -23.69
CA PRO A 66 -14.47 -10.83 -24.84
C PRO A 66 -13.58 -10.46 -26.04
N PRO A 67 -13.11 -11.42 -26.85
CA PRO A 67 -12.39 -11.08 -28.05
C PRO A 67 -13.36 -10.28 -28.94
N THR A 68 -13.01 -9.03 -29.23
CA THR A 68 -13.68 -8.23 -30.25
C THR A 68 -13.46 -8.93 -31.59
N GLY A 69 -14.40 -9.79 -31.94
CA GLY A 69 -14.49 -10.42 -33.24
C GLY A 69 -14.86 -9.38 -34.28
N THR A 70 -13.84 -8.74 -34.87
CA THR A 70 -13.96 -8.12 -36.19
C THR A 70 -14.30 -9.22 -37.19
N THR A 71 -15.49 -9.15 -37.79
CA THR A 71 -15.87 -9.97 -38.95
C THR A 71 -16.08 -9.01 -40.12
N PRO A 72 -15.57 -9.34 -41.33
CA PRO A 72 -15.34 -8.41 -42.44
C PRO A 72 -16.60 -7.90 -43.15
#